data_AF-A0A7Y5BV31-F1
#
_entry.id   AF-A0A7Y5BV31-F1
#
_cell.length_a   1.000
_cell.length_b   1.000
_cell.length_c   1.000
_cell.angle_alpha   90.00
_cell.angle_beta   90.00
_cell.angle_gamma   90.00
#
_symmetry.space_group_name_H-M   'P 1'
#
loop_
_entity.id
_entity.type
_entity.pdbx_description
1 polymer ?
#
loop_
_entity_poly.entity_id
_entity_poly.type
_entity_poly.pdbx_seq_one_letter_code
_entity_poly.pdbx_strand_id
1 'polypeptide(L)' 'MKNAPEPQTDTLAETENYLVWVADEPDGERTYHLELGNLTVHFFHEEWDEFLELVKGLKKGK' A
#
# COMPACT_ATOMS: atom_id res chain seq x y z
N MET A 1 16.64 -24.42 -11.28
CA MET A 1 15.86 -23.82 -10.18
C MET A 1 14.54 -23.36 -10.78
N LYS A 2 13.38 -23.77 -10.26
CA LYS A 2 12.10 -23.21 -10.72
C LYS A 2 11.95 -21.88 -9.98
N ASN A 3 12.02 -20.76 -10.70
CA ASN A 3 11.76 -19.46 -10.11
C ASN A 3 10.33 -19.46 -9.55
N ALA A 4 10.17 -19.05 -8.29
CA ALA A 4 8.84 -18.74 -7.78
C ALA A 4 8.26 -17.58 -8.61
N PRO A 5 6.93 -17.46 -8.76
CA PRO A 5 6.34 -16.29 -9.40
C PRO A 5 6.83 -15.03 -8.68
N GLU A 6 7.17 -13.98 -9.43
CA GLU A 6 7.48 -12.67 -8.84
C GLU A 6 6.16 -12.00 -8.43
N PRO A 7 6.14 -11.20 -7.35
CA PRO A 7 4.96 -10.43 -6.98
C PRO A 7 4.60 -9.44 -8.08
N GLN A 8 3.31 -9.29 -8.35
CA GLN A 8 2.80 -8.30 -9.29
C GLN A 8 2.59 -6.98 -8.55
N THR A 9 3.16 -5.87 -9.04
CA THR A 9 3.05 -4.56 -8.38
C THR A 9 2.39 -3.52 -9.26
N ASP A 10 1.64 -2.61 -8.63
CA ASP A 10 0.96 -1.49 -9.30
C ASP A 10 0.99 -0.22 -8.44
N THR A 11 1.22 0.94 -9.06
CA THR A 11 1.12 2.25 -8.40
C THR A 11 -0.35 2.66 -8.26
N LEU A 12 -0.79 2.96 -7.04
CA LEU A 12 -2.15 3.44 -6.76
C LEU A 12 -2.24 4.97 -6.77
N ALA A 13 -1.25 5.65 -6.20
CA ALA A 13 -1.20 7.10 -6.14
C ALA A 13 0.25 7.57 -5.96
N GLU A 14 0.62 8.65 -6.64
CA GLU A 14 1.97 9.23 -6.54
C GLU A 14 1.86 10.76 -6.54
N THR A 15 2.69 11.37 -5.73
CA THR A 15 2.93 12.82 -5.67
C THR A 15 4.43 13.06 -5.68
N GLU A 16 4.86 14.32 -5.62
CA GLU A 16 6.28 14.66 -5.58
C GLU A 16 7.08 13.99 -4.44
N ASN A 17 6.44 13.75 -3.28
CA ASN A 17 7.14 13.23 -2.09
C ASN A 17 6.56 11.93 -1.52
N TYR A 18 5.42 11.47 -2.04
CA TYR A 18 4.68 10.35 -1.49
C TYR A 18 4.22 9.40 -2.59
N LEU A 19 4.32 8.11 -2.31
CA LEU A 19 3.90 7.04 -3.21
C LEU A 19 3.08 6.02 -2.43
N VAL A 20 2.01 5.54 -3.05
CA VAL A 20 1.29 4.34 -2.63
C VAL A 20 1.32 3.35 -3.76
N TRP A 21 1.78 2.13 -3.47
CA TRP A 21 1.75 1.02 -4.40
C TRP A 21 1.24 -0.26 -3.71
N VAL A 22 0.79 -1.22 -4.51
CA VAL A 22 0.25 -2.50 -4.06
C VAL A 22 1.10 -3.63 -4.63
N ALA A 23 1.22 -4.72 -3.87
CA ALA A 23 1.79 -5.98 -4.32
C ALA A 23 0.75 -7.11 -4.16
N ASP A 24 0.50 -7.83 -5.26
CA ASP A 24 -0.18 -9.12 -5.25
C ASP A 24 0.89 -10.22 -5.18
N GLU A 25 0.98 -10.88 -4.02
CA GLU A 25 1.95 -11.92 -3.74
C GLU A 25 1.53 -13.27 -4.38
N PRO A 26 2.50 -14.14 -4.71
CA PRO A 26 2.22 -15.44 -5.36
C PRO A 26 1.32 -16.39 -4.56
N ASP A 27 1.21 -16.19 -3.25
CA ASP A 27 0.35 -16.96 -2.35
C ASP A 27 -1.09 -16.43 -2.27
N GLY A 28 -1.38 -15.32 -2.97
CA GLY A 28 -2.68 -14.67 -3.00
C GLY A 28 -2.86 -13.59 -1.94
N GLU A 29 -1.84 -13.28 -1.14
CA GLU A 29 -1.88 -12.12 -0.25
C GLU A 29 -1.71 -10.81 -1.02
N ARG A 30 -2.42 -9.77 -0.58
CA ARG A 30 -2.29 -8.41 -1.10
C ARG A 30 -1.75 -7.49 -0.02
N THR A 31 -0.63 -6.81 -0.31
CA THR A 31 -0.02 -5.84 0.60
C THR A 31 0.03 -4.44 -0.03
N TYR A 32 -0.08 -3.42 0.82
CA TYR A 32 -0.05 -2.01 0.43
C TYR A 32 1.14 -1.33 1.07
N HIS A 33 1.78 -0.46 0.29
CA HIS A 33 3.04 0.17 0.66
C HIS A 33 2.87 1.68 0.53
N LEU A 34 2.92 2.38 1.65
CA LEU A 34 2.91 3.85 1.70
C LEU A 34 4.33 4.34 1.95
N GLU A 35 4.91 5.01 0.96
CA GLU A 35 6.24 5.61 1.04
C GLU A 35 6.16 7.10 1.37
N LEU A 36 6.82 7.46 2.47
CA LEU A 36 6.88 8.79 3.07
C LEU A 36 8.33 9.28 3.11
N GLY A 37 8.93 9.44 1.93
CA GLY A 37 10.35 9.81 1.80
C GLY A 37 11.28 8.72 2.32
N ASN A 38 11.68 8.79 3.59
CA ASN A 38 12.61 7.84 4.22
C ASN A 38 11.94 6.74 5.05
N LEU A 39 10.60 6.70 5.08
CA LEU A 39 9.80 5.72 5.81
C LEU A 39 8.86 5.02 4.83
N THR A 40 8.84 3.69 4.84
CA THR A 40 7.82 2.90 4.19
C THR A 40 6.96 2.22 5.24
N VAL A 41 5.65 2.36 5.12
CA VAL A 41 4.68 1.67 5.96
C VAL A 41 4.02 0.57 5.12
N HIS A 42 4.08 -0.66 5.63
CA HIS A 42 3.49 -1.83 5.01
C HIS A 42 2.19 -2.17 5.71
N PHE A 43 1.16 -2.48 4.94
CA PHE A 43 -0.14 -2.89 5.43
C PHE A 43 -0.54 -4.21 4.76
N PHE A 44 -1.10 -5.13 5.56
CA PHE A 44 -2.00 -6.15 5.01
C PHE A 44 -3.31 -5.50 4.56
N HIS A 45 -4.08 -6.22 3.74
CA HIS A 45 -5.33 -5.70 3.17
C HIS A 45 -6.30 -5.13 4.22
N GLU A 46 -6.51 -5.83 5.34
CA GLU A 46 -7.42 -5.38 6.40
C GLU A 46 -6.93 -4.10 7.11
N GLU A 47 -5.61 -3.98 7.32
CA GLU A 47 -4.99 -2.81 7.94
C GLU A 47 -5.02 -1.60 7.00
N TRP A 48 -4.87 -1.83 5.70
CA TRP A 48 -4.99 -0.80 4.68
C TRP A 48 -6.42 -0.22 4.64
N ASP A 49 -7.42 -1.08 4.66
CA ASP A 49 -8.82 -0.65 4.68
C ASP A 49 -9.14 0.18 5.95
N GLU A 50 -8.66 -0.25 7.12
CA GLU A 50 -8.81 0.50 8.38
C GLU A 50 -8.09 1.86 8.31
N PHE A 51 -6.86 1.89 7.81
CA PHE A 51 -6.10 3.12 7.61
C PHE A 51 -6.83 4.11 6.69
N LEU A 52 -7.44 3.64 5.60
CA LEU A 52 -8.23 4.48 4.71
C LEU A 52 -9.47 5.06 5.42
N GLU A 53 -10.14 4.30 6.29
CA GLU A 53 -11.23 4.81 7.11
C GLU A 53 -10.77 5.90 8.09
N LEU A 54 -9.61 5.71 8.74
CA LEU A 54 -9.00 6.72 9.59
C LEU A 54 -8.70 8.02 8.82
N VAL A 55 -8.07 7.91 7.64
CA VAL A 55 -7.74 9.07 6.78
C VAL A 55 -9.00 9.79 6.29
N LYS A 56 -10.07 9.07 5.94
CA LYS A 56 -11.37 9.67 5.57
C LYS A 56 -11.90 10.55 6.71
N GLY A 57 -11.65 10.20 7.96
CA GLY A 57 -12.00 10.99 9.15
C GLY A 57 -11.36 12.38 9.20
N LEU A 58 -10.18 12.57 8.59
CA LEU A 58 -9.47 13.85 8.58
C LEU A 58 -10.19 14.94 7.78
N LYS A 59 -11.07 14.59 6.83
CA LYS A 59 -11.84 15.56 6.02
C LYS A 59 -12.93 16.32 6.80
N LYS A 60 -13.08 16.09 8.11
CA LYS A 60 -14.04 16.81 8.99
C LYS A 60 -13.47 18.03 9.72
N GLY A 61 -12.28 18.52 9.38
CA GLY A 61 -11.77 19.80 9.86
C GLY A 61 -12.33 20.98 9.05
N LYS A 62 -13.43 21.58 9.50
CA LYS A 62 -13.84 22.94 9.15
C LYS A 62 -13.91 23.79 10.40
#